data_AF-H0ABC8-F1
#
_entry.id   AF-H0ABC8-F1
#
_cell.length_a   1.000
_cell.length_b   1.000
_cell.length_c   1.000
_cell.angle_alpha   90.00
_cell.angle_beta   90.00
_cell.angle_gamma   90.00
#
_symmetry.space_group_name_H-M   'P 1'
#
loop_
_entity.id
_entity.type
_entity.pdbx_description
1 polymer ?
#
loop_
_entity_poly.entity_id
_entity_poly.type
_entity_poly.pdbx_seq_one_letter_code
_entity_poly.pdbx_strand_id
1 'polypeptide(L)' 'MPVRKDKKHVGRITEGLLLEAESPDQEIESLMGSKYSEVDPDTSIEALKNLLKEDSAVLVVKDGYQGILTLADVM' A
#
# COMPACT_ATOMS: atom_id res chain seq x y z
N MET A 1 -2.27 -0.12 -5.08
CA MET A 1 -1.12 0.64 -5.57
C MET A 1 -0.77 1.77 -4.59
N PRO A 2 0.45 1.84 -4.06
CA PRO A 2 0.86 2.92 -3.17
C PRO A 2 1.04 4.24 -3.93
N VAL A 3 0.58 5.34 -3.34
CA VAL A 3 0.76 6.71 -3.84
C VAL A 3 1.89 7.36 -3.06
N ARG A 4 2.83 8.02 -3.75
CA ARG A 4 4.00 8.64 -3.15
C ARG A 4 4.15 10.10 -3.57
N LYS A 5 4.55 10.95 -2.63
CA LYS A 5 4.90 12.37 -2.83
C LYS A 5 6.20 12.63 -2.08
N ASP A 6 7.20 13.18 -2.76
CA ASP A 6 8.54 13.45 -2.19
C ASP A 6 9.16 12.24 -1.47
N LYS A 7 9.09 11.06 -2.11
CA LYS A 7 9.53 9.75 -1.58
C LYS A 7 8.75 9.23 -0.37
N LYS A 8 7.82 9.99 0.20
CA LYS A 8 6.94 9.55 1.29
C LYS A 8 5.70 8.88 0.72
N HIS A 9 5.29 7.79 1.35
CA HIS A 9 4.02 7.16 1.07
C HIS A 9 2.90 8.01 1.68
N VAL A 10 1.93 8.42 0.87
CA VAL A 10 0.88 9.38 1.25
C VAL A 10 -0.51 8.77 1.23
N GLY A 11 -0.70 7.65 0.53
CA GLY A 11 -1.97 6.94 0.48
C GLY A 11 -1.90 5.74 -0.45
N ARG A 12 -3.07 5.18 -0.78
CA ARG A 12 -3.17 4.08 -1.75
C ARG A 12 -4.37 4.21 -2.65
N ILE A 13 -4.26 3.60 -3.81
CA ILE A 13 -5.37 3.37 -4.75
C ILE A 13 -5.62 1.87 -4.83
N THR A 14 -6.84 1.45 -4.57
CA THR A 14 -7.31 0.08 -4.73
C THR A 14 -8.19 -0.02 -5.99
N GLU A 15 -8.46 -1.24 -6.45
CA GLU A 15 -9.40 -1.46 -7.55
C GLU A 15 -10.78 -0.85 -7.24
N GLY A 16 -11.29 -1.06 -6.03
CA GLY A 16 -12.57 -0.48 -5.60
C GLY A 16 -12.59 1.05 -5.72
N LEU A 17 -11.51 1.74 -5.32
CA LEU A 17 -11.42 3.19 -5.47
C LEU A 17 -11.39 3.60 -6.95
N LEU A 18 -10.69 2.87 -7.82
CA LEU A 18 -10.68 3.16 -9.26
C LEU A 18 -12.08 3.04 -9.90
N LEU A 19 -12.90 2.11 -9.41
CA LEU A 19 -14.28 1.94 -9.88
C LEU A 19 -15.20 3.08 -9.42
N GLU A 20 -14.82 3.81 -8.37
CA GLU A 20 -15.53 4.98 -7.86
C GLU A 20 -15.10 6.28 -8.55
N ALA A 21 -14.14 6.23 -9.48
CA ALA A 21 -13.70 7.41 -10.22
C ALA A 21 -14.82 7.98 -11.10
N GLU A 22 -15.06 9.28 -10.96
CA GLU A 22 -16.12 9.99 -11.70
C GLU A 22 -15.72 10.30 -13.14
N SER A 23 -14.40 10.38 -13.41
CA SER A 23 -13.82 10.71 -14.71
C SER A 23 -12.39 10.15 -14.82
N PRO A 24 -11.93 9.78 -16.01
CA PRO A 24 -10.52 9.41 -16.24
C PRO A 24 -9.53 10.55 -15.94
N ASP A 25 -9.99 11.81 -15.94
CA ASP A 25 -9.15 12.99 -15.65
C ASP A 25 -9.12 13.35 -14.15
N GLN A 26 -9.82 12.60 -13.31
CA GLN A 26 -9.85 12.84 -11.87
C GLN A 26 -8.45 12.65 -11.25
N GLU A 27 -8.05 13.59 -10.39
CA GLU A 27 -6.75 13.52 -9.73
C GLU A 27 -6.67 12.37 -8.74
N ILE A 28 -5.55 11.62 -8.77
CA ILE A 28 -5.27 10.52 -7.83
C ILE A 28 -5.33 10.98 -6.36
N GLU A 29 -4.90 12.21 -6.06
CA GLU A 29 -4.91 12.76 -4.69
C GLU A 29 -6.33 12.91 -4.12
N SER A 30 -7.34 13.09 -4.99
CA SER A 30 -8.76 13.16 -4.58
C SER A 30 -9.40 11.81 -4.32
N LEU A 31 -8.84 10.75 -4.89
CA LEU A 31 -9.38 9.39 -4.85
C LEU A 31 -8.64 8.47 -3.86
N MET A 32 -7.39 8.82 -3.51
CA MET A 32 -6.55 7.96 -2.69
C MET A 32 -7.14 7.74 -1.30
N GLY A 33 -7.12 6.48 -0.86
CA GLY A 33 -7.45 6.10 0.50
C GLY A 33 -6.26 6.22 1.44
N SER A 34 -6.46 5.71 2.66
CA SER A 34 -5.41 5.64 3.68
C SER A 34 -4.16 4.90 3.21
N LYS A 35 -3.03 5.20 3.84
CA LYS A 35 -1.78 4.48 3.60
C LYS A 35 -1.94 2.98 3.89
N TYR A 36 -1.26 2.13 3.13
CA TYR A 36 -0.94 0.78 3.60
C TYR A 36 -0.12 0.83 4.89
N SER A 37 -0.22 -0.25 5.67
CA SER A 37 0.70 -0.49 6.78
C SER A 37 2.16 -0.57 6.28
N GLU A 38 3.08 -0.03 7.07
CA GLU A 38 4.53 -0.05 6.79
C GLU A 38 5.24 -0.96 7.79
N VAL A 39 6.23 -1.72 7.32
CA VAL A 39 7.03 -2.65 8.13
C VAL A 39 8.52 -2.51 7.83
N ASP A 40 9.36 -2.80 8.82
CA ASP A 40 10.81 -2.92 8.64
C ASP A 40 11.13 -4.25 7.91
N PRO A 41 12.13 -4.33 7.00
CA PRO A 41 12.58 -5.58 6.39
C PRO A 41 13.05 -6.64 7.39
N ASP A 42 13.39 -6.27 8.62
CA ASP A 42 13.74 -7.21 9.70
C ASP A 42 12.49 -7.83 10.37
N THR A 43 11.28 -7.43 9.96
CA THR A 43 10.01 -7.97 10.47
C THR A 43 9.87 -9.46 10.11
N SER A 44 9.45 -10.27 11.09
CA SER A 44 9.28 -11.71 10.86
C SER A 44 8.15 -12.02 9.86
N ILE A 45 8.31 -13.12 9.12
CA ILE A 45 7.28 -13.59 8.17
C ILE A 45 5.94 -13.88 8.86
N GLU A 46 5.96 -14.32 10.11
CA GLU A 46 4.73 -14.55 10.89
C GLU A 46 3.99 -13.25 11.23
N ALA A 47 4.72 -12.22 11.65
CA ALA A 47 4.15 -10.90 11.90
C ALA A 47 3.59 -10.29 10.59
N LEU A 48 4.35 -10.42 9.50
CA LEU A 48 3.91 -10.03 8.16
C LEU A 48 2.60 -10.72 7.75
N LYS A 49 2.50 -12.05 7.93
CA LYS A 49 1.29 -12.82 7.62
C LYS A 49 0.08 -12.33 8.42
N ASN A 50 0.27 -11.95 9.68
CA ASN A 50 -0.82 -11.42 10.50
C ASN A 50 -1.27 -10.04 10.02
N LEU A 51 -0.35 -9.16 9.63
CA LEU A 51 -0.69 -7.86 9.04
C LEU A 51 -1.43 -8.00 7.70
N LEU A 52 -1.00 -8.94 6.85
CA LEU A 52 -1.62 -9.20 5.55
C LEU A 52 -3.03 -9.80 5.64
N LYS A 53 -3.47 -10.28 6.81
CA LYS A 53 -4.88 -10.68 7.02
C LYS A 53 -5.81 -9.48 7.12
N GLU A 54 -5.31 -8.36 7.62
CA GLU A 54 -6.07 -7.13 7.81
C GLU A 54 -5.87 -6.15 6.66
N ASP A 55 -4.72 -6.22 5.98
CA ASP A 55 -4.38 -5.37 4.86
C ASP A 55 -4.01 -6.19 3.61
N SER A 56 -4.57 -5.84 2.46
CA SER A 56 -4.30 -6.50 1.16
C SER A 56 -2.83 -6.49 0.74
N ALA A 57 -2.05 -5.53 1.26
CA ALA A 57 -0.62 -5.41 1.03
C ALA A 57 0.02 -4.61 2.17
N VAL A 58 1.34 -4.74 2.33
CA VAL A 58 2.14 -3.91 3.22
C VAL A 58 3.35 -3.34 2.50
N LEU A 59 3.79 -2.15 2.89
CA LEU A 59 5.01 -1.53 2.37
C LEU A 59 6.21 -1.88 3.25
N VAL A 60 7.30 -2.33 2.63
CA VAL A 60 8.57 -2.54 3.31
C VAL A 60 9.39 -1.27 3.24
N VAL A 61 9.76 -0.71 4.40
CA VAL A 61 10.42 0.59 4.51
C VAL A 61 11.59 0.50 5.51
N LYS A 62 12.79 0.87 5.05
CA LYS A 62 14.00 1.08 5.86
C LYS A 62 14.90 2.07 5.14
N ASP A 63 15.12 3.24 5.75
CA ASP A 63 15.80 4.37 5.11
C ASP A 63 15.19 4.80 3.74
N GLY A 64 13.92 4.44 3.52
CA GLY A 64 13.23 4.59 2.25
C GLY A 64 12.41 3.37 1.86
N TYR A 65 11.68 3.48 0.76
CA TYR A 65 10.89 2.39 0.21
C TYR A 65 11.78 1.29 -0.35
N GLN A 66 11.55 0.06 0.11
CA GLN A 66 12.28 -1.12 -0.34
C GLN A 66 11.41 -2.00 -1.24
N GLY A 67 10.10 -2.03 -1.00
CA GLY A 67 9.19 -2.86 -1.79
C GLY A 67 7.78 -2.90 -1.21
N ILE A 68 6.92 -3.67 -1.87
CA ILE A 68 5.58 -3.99 -1.41
C ILE A 68 5.45 -5.51 -1.37
N LEU A 69 4.82 -6.02 -0.32
CA LEU A 69 4.46 -7.43 -0.20
C LEU A 69 2.95 -7.53 -0.18
N THR A 70 2.41 -8.44 -0.97
CA THR A 70 0.97 -8.65 -1.12
C THR A 70 0.56 -9.98 -0.53
N LEU A 71 -0.74 -10.17 -0.31
CA LEU A 71 -1.26 -11.47 0.11
C LEU A 71 -0.90 -12.59 -0.88
N ALA A 72 -0.85 -12.29 -2.18
CA ALA A 72 -0.52 -13.24 -3.25
C ALA A 72 0.95 -13.70 -3.25
N ASP A 73 1.86 -12.96 -2.60
CA ASP A 73 3.26 -13.37 -2.47
C ASP A 73 3.46 -14.42 -1.36
N VAL A 74 2.46 -14.58 -0.50
CA VAL A 74 2.56 -15.32 0.77
C VAL A 74 1.61 -16.52 0.83
N MET A 75 0.56 -16.52 0.01
CA MET A 75 -0.47 -17.57 -0.10
C MET A 75 -0.47 -18.20 -1.49
#